data_AF-A0A1H0QTW2-F1
#
_entry.id   AF-A0A1H0QTW2-F1
#
_cell.length_a   1.000
_cell.length_b   1.000
_cell.length_c   1.000
_cell.angle_alpha   90.00
_cell.angle_beta   90.00
_cell.angle_gamma   90.00
#
_symmetry.space_group_name_H-M   'P 1'
#
loop_
_entity.id
_entity.type
_entity.pdbx_description
1 polymer ?
#
loop_
_entity_poly.entity_id
_entity_poly.type
_entity_poly.pdbx_seq_one_letter_code
_entity_poly.pdbx_strand_id
1 'polypeptide(L)'
;MQVKAPLLAGLFGLLLVSTIPSYAQMVDVQPNRAEAWKKKILIQLASKKMFPPGASGQGGAAKVKFVIDRQGKLISRELVESSGSELLDTAALSMVERAAPFPEPPTEVGDDRFNFTVPVIFTKQKQAPWAGGQWPADFVAEQGKVDAKIRGICRGC
;
A
#
# COMPACT_ATOMS: atom_id res chain seq x y z
N MET A 1 43.92 80.07 3.79
CA MET A 1 43.84 79.24 2.57
C MET A 1 43.87 77.78 3.02
N GLN A 2 42.79 77.11 3.42
CA GLN A 2 41.62 76.60 2.69
C GLN A 2 41.93 75.77 1.44
N VAL A 3 42.06 74.44 1.62
CA VAL A 3 41.50 73.37 0.76
C VAL A 3 41.38 72.07 1.60
N LYS A 4 40.21 71.77 2.19
CA LYS A 4 39.18 70.81 1.72
C LYS A 4 39.65 69.35 1.58
N ALA A 5 39.27 68.51 2.55
CA ALA A 5 38.96 67.09 2.30
C ALA A 5 37.62 67.01 1.54
N PRO A 6 37.39 66.02 0.64
CA PRO A 6 36.68 64.80 1.09
C PRO A 6 36.92 63.50 0.28
N LEU A 7 36.63 62.37 0.95
CA LEU A 7 35.91 61.17 0.48
C LEU A 7 36.17 60.63 -0.95
N LEU A 8 36.76 59.43 -1.04
CA LEU A 8 36.35 58.33 -1.93
C LEU A 8 36.73 57.03 -1.21
N ALA A 9 35.86 56.51 -0.34
CA ALA A 9 34.88 55.46 -0.68
C ALA A 9 35.55 54.18 -1.20
N GLY A 10 35.70 53.21 -0.31
CA GLY A 10 36.25 51.90 -0.61
C GLY A 10 35.49 51.20 -1.74
N LEU A 11 36.25 50.61 -2.66
CA LEU A 11 35.76 49.61 -3.60
C LEU A 11 35.38 48.36 -2.81
N PHE A 12 34.15 48.35 -2.31
CA PHE A 12 33.46 47.13 -1.89
C PHE A 12 33.25 46.28 -3.15
N GLY A 13 33.97 45.16 -3.25
CA GLY A 13 33.87 44.21 -4.35
C GLY A 13 32.44 43.68 -4.49
N LEU A 14 31.70 44.26 -5.43
CA LEU A 14 30.33 43.89 -5.79
C LEU A 14 30.38 43.11 -7.10
N LEU A 15 30.74 41.82 -7.01
CA LEU A 15 30.52 40.82 -8.06
C LEU A 15 30.05 39.52 -7.40
N LEU A 16 28.87 39.56 -6.78
CA LEU A 16 28.08 38.33 -6.62
C LEU A 16 27.42 38.05 -7.97
N VAL A 17 28.14 37.35 -8.84
CA VAL A 17 27.52 36.58 -9.92
C VAL A 17 26.64 35.55 -9.22
N SER A 18 25.36 35.87 -9.03
CA SER A 18 24.34 34.87 -8.72
C SER A 18 24.18 34.02 -9.96
N THR A 19 25.04 33.02 -10.09
CA THR A 19 24.75 31.85 -10.89
C THR A 19 23.45 31.29 -10.32
N ILE A 20 22.34 31.59 -11.00
CA ILE A 20 21.08 30.93 -10.73
C ILE A 20 21.39 29.44 -10.90
N PRO A 21 21.33 28.61 -9.84
CA PRO A 21 21.51 27.19 -10.02
C PRO A 21 20.38 26.76 -10.94
N SER A 22 20.76 26.28 -12.12
CA SER A 22 19.86 25.70 -13.10
C SER A 22 19.07 24.60 -12.39
N TYR A 23 17.80 24.87 -12.12
CA TYR A 23 16.84 23.94 -11.52
C TYR A 23 16.49 22.77 -12.46
N ALA A 24 17.22 22.61 -13.57
CA ALA A 24 17.11 21.49 -14.48
C ALA A 24 17.82 20.23 -13.94
N GLN A 25 17.42 19.78 -12.76
CA GLN A 25 17.54 18.38 -12.39
C GLN A 25 16.19 17.89 -11.92
N MET A 26 15.20 17.95 -12.83
CA MET A 26 14.10 17.00 -12.80
C MET A 26 14.71 15.63 -13.03
N VAL A 27 15.03 14.95 -11.94
CA VAL A 27 15.40 13.53 -11.95
C VAL A 27 14.21 12.81 -12.56
N ASP A 28 14.38 12.27 -13.76
CA ASP A 28 13.37 11.46 -14.41
C ASP A 28 13.07 10.26 -13.51
N VAL A 29 12.01 10.35 -12.70
CA VAL A 29 11.46 9.19 -11.99
C VAL A 29 10.66 8.40 -13.03
N GLN A 30 11.32 7.85 -14.06
CA GLN A 30 10.77 6.67 -14.69
C GLN A 30 10.84 5.57 -13.64
N PRO A 31 9.71 4.99 -13.19
CA PRO A 31 9.77 3.81 -12.37
C PRO A 31 10.60 2.80 -13.16
N ASN A 32 11.73 2.37 -12.60
CA ASN A 32 12.54 1.39 -13.28
C ASN A 32 11.61 0.21 -13.64
N ARG A 33 11.68 -0.27 -14.89
CA ARG A 33 10.68 -1.21 -15.41
C ARG A 33 10.60 -2.49 -14.57
N ALA A 34 11.71 -2.86 -13.93
CA ALA A 34 11.79 -3.95 -12.96
C ALA A 34 10.90 -3.73 -11.72
N GLU A 35 10.90 -2.55 -11.10
CA GLU A 35 10.06 -2.22 -9.94
C GLU A 35 8.59 -2.13 -10.35
N ALA A 36 8.29 -1.58 -11.54
CA ALA A 36 6.93 -1.60 -12.07
C ALA A 36 6.42 -3.03 -12.26
N TRP A 37 7.27 -3.94 -12.74
CA TRP A 37 6.95 -5.37 -12.87
C TRP A 37 6.75 -6.05 -11.53
N LYS A 38 7.64 -5.85 -10.55
CA LYS A 38 7.45 -6.36 -9.17
C LYS A 38 6.14 -5.90 -8.57
N LYS A 39 5.77 -4.62 -8.75
CA LYS A 39 4.47 -4.08 -8.32
C LYS A 39 3.30 -4.81 -8.97
N LYS A 40 3.37 -5.10 -10.27
CA LYS A 40 2.32 -5.88 -10.96
C LYS A 40 2.15 -7.28 -10.35
N ILE A 41 3.24 -7.96 -10.01
CA ILE A 41 3.20 -9.25 -9.31
C ILE A 41 2.47 -9.12 -7.97
N LEU A 42 2.84 -8.11 -7.17
CA LEU A 42 2.21 -7.89 -5.86
C LEU A 42 0.71 -7.58 -5.98
N ILE A 43 0.33 -6.74 -6.94
CA ILE A 43 -1.09 -6.41 -7.22
C ILE A 43 -1.86 -7.68 -7.62
N GLN A 44 -1.28 -8.50 -8.50
CA GLN A 44 -1.91 -9.73 -8.95
C GLN A 44 -2.07 -10.73 -7.80
N LEU A 45 -1.06 -10.92 -6.95
CA LEU A 45 -1.15 -11.74 -5.75
C LEU A 45 -2.23 -11.23 -4.80
N ALA A 46 -2.24 -9.92 -4.52
CA ALA A 46 -3.22 -9.30 -3.63
C ALA A 46 -4.65 -9.50 -4.15
N SER A 47 -4.86 -9.46 -5.46
CA SER A 47 -6.16 -9.70 -6.09
C SER A 47 -6.70 -11.13 -5.90
N LYS A 48 -5.81 -12.10 -5.65
CA LYS A 48 -6.16 -13.52 -5.46
C LYS A 48 -6.18 -13.96 -3.99
N LYS A 49 -5.98 -13.02 -3.07
CA LYS A 49 -6.06 -13.27 -1.64
C LYS A 49 -7.50 -13.60 -1.27
N MET A 50 -7.70 -14.81 -0.78
CA MET A 50 -9.01 -15.26 -0.29
C MET A 50 -8.86 -15.80 1.11
N PHE A 51 -9.81 -15.41 1.96
CA PHE A 51 -9.89 -15.90 3.32
C PHE A 51 -10.68 -17.23 3.31
N PRO A 52 -10.10 -18.33 3.82
CA PRO A 52 -10.76 -19.63 3.75
C PRO A 52 -12.00 -19.68 4.67
N PRO A 53 -13.10 -20.35 4.23
CA PRO A 53 -14.24 -20.60 5.10
C PRO A 53 -13.77 -21.44 6.30
N GLY A 54 -14.23 -21.11 7.51
CA GLY A 54 -13.82 -21.81 8.73
C GLY A 54 -12.61 -21.21 9.47
N ALA A 55 -11.83 -20.33 8.83
CA ALA A 55 -10.82 -19.55 9.55
C ALA A 55 -11.39 -18.26 10.18
N SER A 56 -12.73 -18.07 10.20
CA SER A 56 -13.35 -16.83 10.68
C SER A 56 -12.94 -16.55 12.13
N GLY A 57 -12.47 -15.33 12.39
CA GLY A 57 -11.91 -14.95 13.70
C GLY A 57 -10.45 -15.38 13.94
N GLN A 58 -9.85 -16.16 13.04
CA GLN A 58 -8.42 -16.42 13.01
C GLN A 58 -7.69 -15.29 12.26
N GLY A 59 -6.41 -15.11 12.58
CA GLY A 59 -5.56 -14.13 11.92
C GLY A 59 -4.10 -14.39 12.27
N GLY A 60 -3.20 -13.89 11.43
CA GLY A 60 -1.78 -14.17 11.50
C GLY A 60 -1.07 -13.71 10.23
N ALA A 61 0.25 -13.81 10.22
CA ALA A 61 1.06 -13.47 9.05
C ALA A 61 1.83 -14.72 8.59
N ALA A 62 1.56 -15.19 7.38
CA ALA A 62 2.33 -16.26 6.74
C ALA A 62 3.36 -15.63 5.80
N LYS A 63 4.59 -16.15 5.73
CA LYS A 63 5.57 -15.74 4.71
C LYS A 63 5.69 -16.84 3.69
N VAL A 64 5.36 -16.52 2.44
CA VAL A 64 5.45 -17.47 1.33
C VAL A 64 6.61 -17.05 0.44
N LYS A 65 7.49 -18.01 0.14
CA LYS A 65 8.53 -17.87 -0.87
C LYS A 65 8.11 -18.63 -2.12
N PHE A 66 8.32 -18.03 -3.27
CA PHE A 66 8.02 -18.66 -4.55
C PHE A 66 9.01 -18.24 -5.62
N VAL A 67 9.13 -19.10 -6.63
CA VAL A 67 10.07 -18.92 -7.73
C VAL A 67 9.31 -18.92 -9.04
N ILE A 68 9.56 -17.91 -9.87
CA ILE A 68 8.98 -17.83 -11.22
C ILE A 68 10.07 -17.88 -12.29
N ASP A 69 9.74 -18.43 -13.45
CA ASP A 69 10.61 -18.41 -14.63
C ASP A 69 10.50 -17.09 -15.41
N ARG A 70 11.30 -16.96 -16.47
CA ARG A 70 11.30 -15.82 -17.39
C ARG A 70 10.01 -15.69 -18.20
N GLN A 71 9.18 -16.72 -18.26
CA GLN A 71 7.87 -16.73 -18.93
C GLN A 71 6.73 -16.39 -17.95
N GLY A 72 7.04 -16.13 -16.67
CA GLY A 72 6.04 -15.85 -15.63
C GLY A 72 5.33 -17.10 -15.09
N LYS A 73 5.82 -18.31 -15.38
CA LYS A 73 5.30 -19.55 -14.81
C LYS A 73 5.85 -19.75 -13.40
N LEU A 74 4.99 -20.27 -12.51
CA LEU A 74 5.38 -20.69 -11.18
C LEU A 74 6.20 -21.99 -11.25
N ILE A 75 7.45 -21.96 -10.78
CA ILE A 75 8.33 -23.14 -10.66
C ILE A 75 8.10 -23.84 -9.33
N SER A 76 8.14 -23.08 -8.23
CA SER A 76 7.99 -23.63 -6.88
C SER A 76 7.39 -22.61 -5.92
N ARG A 77 6.79 -23.12 -4.84
CA ARG A 77 6.25 -22.35 -3.71
C ARG A 77 6.54 -23.09 -2.41
N GLU A 78 6.95 -22.36 -1.38
CA GLU A 78 7.23 -22.89 -0.06
C GLU A 78 6.79 -21.90 1.03
N LEU A 79 6.39 -22.43 2.17
CA LEU A 79 6.07 -21.64 3.35
C LEU A 79 7.35 -21.44 4.17
N VAL A 80 7.79 -20.18 4.30
CA VAL A 80 8.98 -19.82 5.08
C VAL A 80 8.61 -19.61 6.55
N GLU A 81 7.43 -19.05 6.80
CA GLU A 81 6.94 -18.77 8.15
C GLU A 81 5.43 -19.05 8.19
N SER A 82 5.02 -19.86 9.16
CA SER A 82 3.61 -20.19 9.39
C SER A 82 2.90 -19.04 10.10
N SER A 83 1.64 -18.81 9.74
CA SER A 83 0.74 -17.88 10.43
C SER A 83 0.24 -18.38 11.78
N GLY A 84 0.52 -19.65 12.12
CA GLY A 84 -0.01 -20.34 13.29
C GLY A 84 -1.36 -21.03 13.06
N SER A 85 -1.87 -21.06 11.82
CA SER A 85 -3.07 -21.80 11.42
C SER A 85 -2.84 -22.48 10.08
N GLU A 86 -3.02 -23.81 10.04
CA GLU A 86 -2.86 -24.62 8.83
C GLU A 86 -3.83 -24.20 7.72
N LEU A 87 -5.05 -23.75 8.09
CA LEU A 87 -6.03 -23.25 7.12
C LEU A 87 -5.54 -21.96 6.44
N LEU A 88 -4.97 -21.03 7.20
CA LEU A 88 -4.44 -19.77 6.68
C LEU A 88 -3.17 -20.00 5.85
N ASP A 89 -2.32 -20.93 6.28
CA ASP A 89 -1.10 -21.30 5.57
C ASP A 89 -1.41 -21.95 4.22
N THR A 90 -2.35 -22.89 4.19
CA THR A 90 -2.83 -23.53 2.95
C THR A 90 -3.44 -22.49 2.03
N ALA A 91 -4.26 -21.57 2.57
CA ALA A 91 -4.84 -20.48 1.77
C ALA A 91 -3.77 -19.53 1.20
N ALA A 92 -2.69 -19.26 1.94
CA ALA A 92 -1.57 -18.45 1.46
C ALA A 92 -0.81 -19.14 0.32
N LEU A 93 -0.59 -20.46 0.42
CA LEU A 93 0.04 -21.24 -0.64
C LEU A 93 -0.84 -21.32 -1.90
N SER A 94 -2.13 -21.62 -1.74
CA SER A 94 -3.09 -21.65 -2.86
C SER A 94 -3.32 -20.27 -3.48
N MET A 95 -3.10 -19.18 -2.73
CA MET A 95 -3.14 -17.82 -3.29
C MET A 95 -2.09 -17.64 -4.38
N VAL A 96 -0.86 -18.15 -4.18
CA VAL A 96 0.22 -18.07 -5.16
C VAL A 96 -0.10 -18.91 -6.40
N GLU A 97 -0.67 -20.10 -6.20
CA GLU A 97 -1.09 -20.97 -7.32
C GLU A 97 -2.16 -20.33 -8.19
N ARG A 98 -3.19 -19.73 -7.57
CA ARG A 98 -4.27 -19.04 -8.28
C ARG A 98 -3.81 -17.75 -8.95
N ALA A 99 -2.69 -17.18 -8.51
CA ALA A 99 -2.11 -16.01 -9.13
C ALA A 99 -1.32 -16.35 -10.40
N ALA A 100 -0.94 -17.61 -10.61
CA ALA A 100 -0.28 -18.02 -11.85
C ALA A 100 -1.25 -17.96 -13.05
N PRO A 101 -0.80 -17.57 -14.25
CA PRO A 101 0.56 -17.13 -14.60
C PRO A 101 0.85 -15.66 -14.24
N PHE A 102 2.10 -15.35 -13.90
CA PHE A 102 2.58 -14.00 -13.55
C PHE A 102 2.99 -13.18 -14.79
N PRO A 103 3.05 -11.83 -14.69
CA PRO A 103 3.51 -11.00 -15.79
C PRO A 103 4.97 -11.31 -16.15
N GLU A 104 5.29 -11.27 -17.44
CA GLU A 104 6.64 -11.48 -17.93
C GLU A 104 7.60 -10.37 -17.43
N PRO A 105 8.82 -10.74 -16.98
CA PRO A 105 9.85 -9.80 -16.60
C PRO A 105 10.32 -8.97 -17.81
N PRO A 106 10.63 -7.68 -17.61
CA PRO A 106 11.19 -6.87 -18.68
C PRO A 106 12.63 -7.30 -18.98
N THR A 107 13.07 -7.07 -20.22
CA THR A 107 14.36 -7.56 -20.73
C THR A 107 15.59 -7.06 -19.97
N GLU A 108 15.46 -5.96 -19.24
CA GLU A 108 16.52 -5.42 -18.38
C GLU A 108 16.86 -6.32 -17.20
N VAL A 109 15.95 -7.23 -16.82
CA VAL A 109 16.20 -8.19 -15.75
C VAL A 109 16.78 -9.45 -16.39
N GLY A 110 18.09 -9.64 -16.22
CA GLY A 110 18.87 -10.68 -16.90
C GLY A 110 18.73 -12.09 -16.32
N ASP A 111 18.07 -12.26 -15.17
CA ASP A 111 17.96 -13.58 -14.54
C ASP A 111 16.93 -14.47 -15.24
N ASP A 112 17.11 -15.79 -15.10
CA ASP A 112 16.18 -16.81 -15.60
C ASP A 112 15.16 -17.26 -14.55
N ARG A 113 15.48 -17.05 -13.27
CA ARG A 113 14.66 -17.45 -12.12
C ARG A 113 14.58 -16.33 -11.10
N PHE A 114 13.36 -15.99 -10.71
CA PHE A 114 13.10 -14.90 -9.79
C PHE A 114 12.53 -15.41 -8.49
N ASN A 115 13.27 -15.21 -7.40
CA ASN A 115 12.85 -15.59 -6.06
C ASN A 115 12.13 -14.43 -5.38
N PHE A 116 10.89 -14.66 -4.96
CA PHE A 116 10.09 -13.68 -4.21
C PHE A 116 9.76 -14.22 -2.84
N THR A 117 9.79 -13.37 -1.82
CA THR A 117 9.28 -13.67 -0.49
C THR A 117 8.26 -12.61 -0.12
N VAL A 118 7.01 -13.01 0.07
CA VAL A 118 5.89 -12.09 0.30
C VAL A 118 5.20 -12.45 1.61
N PRO A 119 5.00 -11.46 2.52
CA PRO A 119 4.17 -11.66 3.70
C PRO A 119 2.69 -11.57 3.34
N VAL A 120 1.91 -12.58 3.74
CA VAL A 120 0.47 -12.66 3.59
C VAL A 120 -0.17 -12.44 4.96
N ILE A 121 -0.69 -11.24 5.19
CA ILE A 121 -1.27 -10.84 6.47
C ILE A 121 -2.77 -11.11 6.47
N PHE A 122 -3.25 -12.04 7.29
CA PHE A 122 -4.67 -12.28 7.52
C PHE A 122 -5.13 -11.50 8.74
N THR A 123 -5.95 -10.47 8.53
CA THR A 123 -6.57 -9.72 9.61
C THR A 123 -7.82 -10.45 10.08
N LYS A 124 -7.99 -10.56 11.40
CA LYS A 124 -9.26 -11.02 11.97
C LYS A 124 -10.33 -10.02 11.56
N GLN A 125 -11.31 -10.46 10.76
CA GLN A 125 -12.47 -9.60 10.52
C GLN A 125 -13.19 -9.43 11.85
N LYS A 126 -13.19 -8.19 12.36
CA LYS A 126 -14.09 -7.82 13.44
C LYS A 126 -15.48 -7.89 12.84
N GLN A 127 -16.17 -8.99 13.11
CA GLN A 127 -17.58 -9.13 12.79
C GLN A 127 -18.26 -7.93 13.46
N ALA A 128 -18.79 -7.02 12.66
CA ALA A 128 -19.49 -5.88 13.22
C ALA A 128 -20.79 -6.41 13.85
N PRO A 129 -21.21 -5.93 15.02
CA PRO A 129 -22.45 -6.40 15.65
C PRO A 129 -23.67 -6.31 14.73
N TRP A 130 -23.68 -5.34 13.80
CA TRP A 130 -24.74 -5.10 12.83
C TRP A 130 -24.70 -6.02 11.59
N ALA A 131 -23.66 -6.85 11.39
CA ALA A 131 -23.48 -7.68 10.20
C ALA A 131 -24.48 -8.85 10.05
N GLY A 132 -25.32 -9.07 11.08
CA GLY A 132 -26.47 -9.99 11.04
C GLY A 132 -27.83 -9.30 10.90
N GLY A 133 -27.88 -7.99 10.60
CA GLY A 133 -29.12 -7.22 10.50
C GLY A 133 -29.71 -6.75 11.83
N GLN A 134 -29.06 -7.05 12.96
CA GLN A 134 -29.47 -6.60 14.28
C GLN A 134 -28.73 -5.32 14.67
N TRP A 135 -29.44 -4.19 14.68
CA TRP A 135 -28.91 -2.94 15.23
C TRP A 135 -28.73 -3.08 16.75
N PRO A 136 -27.65 -2.52 17.34
CA PRO A 136 -27.43 -2.59 18.78
C PRO A 136 -28.54 -1.85 19.54
N ALA A 137 -28.98 -2.42 20.67
CA ALA A 137 -30.23 -2.03 21.33
C ALA A 137 -30.23 -0.58 21.85
N ASP A 138 -29.06 -0.06 22.22
CA ASP A 138 -28.84 1.33 22.59
C ASP A 138 -29.13 2.29 21.42
N PHE A 139 -28.68 1.94 20.21
CA PHE A 139 -28.94 2.73 19.02
C PHE A 139 -30.42 2.72 18.60
N VAL A 140 -31.08 1.56 18.70
CA VAL A 140 -32.54 1.44 18.46
C VAL A 140 -33.32 2.29 19.46
N ALA A 141 -32.91 2.27 20.73
CA ALA A 141 -33.52 3.10 21.77
C ALA A 141 -33.30 4.60 21.53
N GLU A 142 -32.13 4.99 21.04
CA GLU A 142 -31.80 6.38 20.70
C GLU A 142 -32.67 6.89 19.54
N GLN A 143 -32.86 6.10 18.47
CA GLN A 143 -33.74 6.50 17.38
C GLN A 143 -35.21 6.60 17.79
N GLY A 144 -35.68 5.75 18.70
CA GLY A 144 -37.02 5.91 19.27
C GLY A 144 -37.25 7.28 19.93
N LYS A 145 -36.21 7.85 20.58
CA LYS A 145 -36.27 9.19 21.17
C LYS A 145 -36.25 10.29 20.10
N VAL A 146 -35.41 10.13 19.08
CA VAL A 146 -35.33 11.08 17.95
C VAL A 146 -36.64 11.12 17.17
N ASP A 147 -37.22 9.96 16.85
CA ASP A 147 -38.50 9.86 16.15
C ASP A 147 -39.66 10.41 16.97
N ALA A 148 -39.64 10.22 18.30
CA ALA A 148 -40.61 10.85 19.19
C ALA A 148 -40.45 12.38 19.22
N LYS A 149 -39.20 12.87 19.18
CA LYS A 149 -38.87 14.31 19.11
C LYS A 149 -39.33 14.92 17.78
N ILE A 150 -39.03 14.29 16.65
CA ILE A 150 -39.42 14.74 15.30
C ILE A 150 -40.95 14.76 15.15
N ARG A 151 -41.64 13.69 15.56
CA ARG A 151 -43.12 13.65 15.56
C ARG A 151 -43.74 14.69 16.49
N GLY A 152 -43.04 15.08 17.56
CA GLY A 152 -43.43 16.18 18.43
C GLY A 152 -43.28 17.57 17.81
N ILE A 153 -42.38 17.73 16.84
CA ILE A 153 -42.12 19.01 16.16
C ILE A 153 -43.12 19.27 15.02
N CYS A 154 -43.60 18.22 14.33
CA CYS A 154 -44.53 18.34 13.19
C CYS A 154 -46.03 18.38 13.57
N ARG A 155 -46.40 18.85 14.77
CA ARG A 155 -47.82 18.95 15.17
C ARG A 155 -48.49 20.16 14.50
N GLY A 156 -48.93 20.02 13.24
CA GLY A 156 -49.82 21.00 12.59
C GLY A 156 -49.64 21.25 11.09
N CYS A 157 -49.06 20.33 10.31
CA CYS A 157 -49.15 20.35 8.85
C CYS A 157 -50.16 19.32 8.35
#